data_AF-A0A1I2GJ41-F1
#
_entry.id   AF-A0A1I2GJ41-F1
#
_cell.length_a   1.000
_cell.length_b   1.000
_cell.length_c   1.000
_cell.angle_alpha   90.00
_cell.angle_beta   90.00
_cell.angle_gamma   90.00
#
_symmetry.space_group_name_H-M   'P 1'
#
loop_
_entity.id
_entity.type
_entity.pdbx_description
1 polymer ?
#
loop_
_entity_poly.entity_id
_entity_poly.type
_entity_poly.pdbx_seq_one_letter_code
_entity_poly.pdbx_strand_id
1 'polypeptide(L)'
;MPYSAKHDSAQRQQAMVRSVALLQVLRRRVEACSVYAFAEQFDALAAPETPTQGQGKNGWQALFNGSRPLSADRLRALASVPVWADAQDLYKCGPSNLWLAMWGSLKALRGMFEQELTQWRTFDQLLAEFEGDLLVAEAQGESLALSHLARSVALHRLYRAMSDLAPLELDGKGAARCLRQCLDNSSVQLELDAMAVLPFIDQELRALLAAEGGSARTPHAADQRWDMIAPRLAWVG
;
A
#
# COMPACT_ATOMS: atom_id res chain seq x y z
N MET A 1 -20.60 -23.12 4.74
CA MET A 1 -20.20 -21.95 3.92
C MET A 1 -19.89 -20.74 4.80
N PRO A 2 -18.64 -20.52 5.23
CA PRO A 2 -18.22 -19.32 6.00
C PRO A 2 -17.22 -18.40 5.25
N TYR A 3 -16.85 -18.71 4.00
CA TYR A 3 -15.78 -18.02 3.27
C TYR A 3 -16.17 -16.61 2.77
N SER A 4 -17.46 -16.35 2.52
CA SER A 4 -17.94 -15.08 1.93
C SER A 4 -17.92 -13.90 2.92
N ALA A 5 -18.44 -14.08 4.13
CA ALA A 5 -18.66 -12.97 5.07
C ALA A 5 -17.34 -12.32 5.57
N LYS A 6 -16.28 -13.12 5.77
CA LYS A 6 -14.96 -12.59 6.18
C LYS A 6 -14.31 -11.79 5.06
N HIS A 7 -14.41 -12.28 3.83
CA HIS A 7 -13.87 -11.60 2.66
C HIS A 7 -14.56 -10.26 2.41
N ASP A 8 -15.90 -10.20 2.53
CA ASP A 8 -16.68 -8.97 2.39
C ASP A 8 -16.35 -7.96 3.50
N SER A 9 -16.07 -8.42 4.72
CA SER A 9 -15.68 -7.54 5.83
C SER A 9 -14.28 -6.93 5.64
N ALA A 10 -13.31 -7.70 5.14
CA ALA A 10 -11.96 -7.22 4.89
C ALA A 10 -11.92 -6.22 3.72
N GLN A 11 -12.63 -6.50 2.63
CA GLN A 11 -12.75 -5.58 1.50
C GLN A 11 -13.43 -4.27 1.91
N ARG A 12 -14.48 -4.33 2.73
CA ARG A 12 -15.15 -3.15 3.25
C ARG A 12 -14.20 -2.31 4.12
N GLN A 13 -13.42 -2.96 4.99
CA GLN A 13 -12.43 -2.28 5.82
C GLN A 13 -11.35 -1.60 4.98
N GLN A 14 -10.80 -2.28 3.98
CA GLN A 14 -9.84 -1.70 3.03
C GLN A 14 -10.42 -0.48 2.32
N ALA A 15 -11.68 -0.56 1.86
CA ALA A 15 -12.35 0.57 1.22
C ALA A 15 -12.52 1.77 2.18
N MET A 16 -12.80 1.53 3.46
CA MET A 16 -12.85 2.59 4.48
C MET A 16 -11.48 3.24 4.67
N VAL A 17 -10.42 2.45 4.80
CA VAL A 17 -9.03 2.93 4.96
C VAL A 17 -8.60 3.77 3.75
N ARG A 18 -8.86 3.29 2.53
CA ARG A 18 -8.61 4.06 1.28
C ARG A 18 -9.34 5.39 1.27
N SER A 19 -10.59 5.38 1.73
CA SER A 19 -11.44 6.57 1.75
C SER A 19 -10.91 7.62 2.73
N VAL A 20 -10.58 7.20 3.95
CA VAL A 20 -10.02 8.08 4.97
C VAL A 20 -8.70 8.68 4.48
N ALA A 21 -7.77 7.85 4.03
CA ALA A 21 -6.46 8.31 3.56
C ALA A 21 -6.58 9.28 2.39
N LEU A 22 -7.39 8.94 1.36
CA LEU A 22 -7.61 9.83 0.23
C LEU A 22 -8.11 11.19 0.72
N LEU A 23 -9.16 11.23 1.53
CA LEU A 23 -9.74 12.49 1.99
C LEU A 23 -8.76 13.31 2.84
N GLN A 24 -7.92 12.67 3.66
CA GLN A 24 -6.87 13.37 4.40
C GLN A 24 -5.81 13.97 3.47
N VAL A 25 -5.39 13.24 2.44
CA VAL A 25 -4.44 13.73 1.42
C VAL A 25 -5.04 14.91 0.66
N LEU A 26 -6.26 14.77 0.14
CA LEU A 26 -6.93 15.83 -0.61
C LEU A 26 -7.15 17.07 0.27
N ARG A 27 -7.57 16.89 1.52
CA ARG A 27 -7.76 17.98 2.49
C ARG A 27 -6.50 18.81 2.72
N ARG A 28 -5.33 18.15 2.82
CA ARG A 28 -4.05 18.83 2.99
C ARG A 28 -3.65 19.67 1.79
N ARG A 29 -3.92 19.18 0.57
CA ARG A 29 -3.58 19.89 -0.69
C ARG A 29 -4.30 21.23 -0.84
N VAL A 30 -5.45 21.37 -0.20
CA VAL A 30 -6.25 22.60 -0.18
C VAL A 30 -6.21 23.30 1.19
N GLU A 31 -5.31 22.86 2.08
CA GLU A 31 -5.06 23.43 3.39
C GLU A 31 -6.32 23.56 4.28
N ALA A 32 -7.30 22.68 4.10
CA ALA A 32 -8.53 22.71 4.87
C ALA A 32 -8.30 22.20 6.31
N CYS A 33 -8.39 23.11 7.28
CA CYS A 33 -8.17 22.80 8.70
C CYS A 33 -9.27 21.94 9.35
N SER A 34 -10.43 21.78 8.69
CA SER A 34 -11.55 20.99 9.22
C SER A 34 -12.30 20.24 8.11
N VAL A 35 -13.09 19.24 8.50
CA VAL A 35 -13.99 18.52 7.58
C VAL A 35 -15.00 19.47 6.93
N TYR A 36 -15.40 20.53 7.64
CA TYR A 36 -16.33 21.55 7.13
C TYR A 36 -15.66 22.44 6.08
N ALA A 37 -14.46 22.94 6.37
CA ALA A 37 -13.68 23.73 5.41
C ALA A 37 -13.41 22.94 4.13
N PHE A 38 -13.12 21.63 4.26
CA PHE A 38 -12.98 20.75 3.10
C PHE A 38 -14.27 20.63 2.28
N ALA A 39 -15.42 20.45 2.94
CA ALA A 39 -16.71 20.35 2.26
C ALA A 39 -17.06 21.64 1.52
N GLU A 40 -16.84 22.81 2.14
CA GLU A 40 -17.05 24.12 1.51
C GLU A 40 -16.14 24.32 0.29
N GLN A 41 -14.86 23.95 0.40
CA GLN A 41 -13.93 24.01 -0.72
C GLN A 41 -14.31 23.03 -1.84
N PHE A 42 -14.74 21.81 -1.50
CA PHE A 42 -15.27 20.86 -2.47
C PHE A 42 -16.46 21.45 -3.22
N ASP A 43 -17.45 22.01 -2.52
CA ASP A 43 -18.63 22.61 -3.15
C ASP A 43 -18.27 23.81 -4.03
N ALA A 44 -17.32 24.63 -3.60
CA ALA A 44 -16.84 25.78 -4.37
C ALA A 44 -16.09 25.36 -5.64
N LEU A 45 -15.28 24.30 -5.57
CA LEU A 45 -14.45 23.81 -6.68
C LEU A 45 -15.19 22.88 -7.63
N ALA A 46 -16.21 22.17 -7.15
CA ALA A 46 -16.99 21.23 -7.95
C ALA A 46 -18.12 21.89 -8.76
N ALA A 47 -18.42 23.19 -8.52
CA ALA A 47 -19.43 23.98 -9.20
C ALA A 47 -20.86 23.33 -9.15
N PRO A 48 -21.95 23.90 -9.72
CA PRO A 48 -23.32 23.47 -9.43
C PRO A 48 -23.70 22.08 -9.99
N GLU A 49 -22.77 21.35 -10.62
CA GLU A 49 -23.03 20.02 -11.18
C GLU A 49 -23.11 18.92 -10.10
N THR A 50 -22.57 19.15 -8.90
CA THR A 50 -22.65 18.19 -7.77
C THR A 50 -22.91 18.86 -6.42
N PRO A 51 -24.09 19.46 -6.18
CA PRO A 51 -24.38 20.09 -4.89
C PRO A 51 -24.40 19.04 -3.77
N THR A 52 -23.59 19.21 -2.72
CA THR A 52 -23.67 18.35 -1.51
C THR A 52 -24.86 18.69 -0.61
N GLN A 53 -25.69 19.68 -0.97
CA GLN A 53 -26.83 20.20 -0.19
C GLN A 53 -27.82 19.12 0.30
N GLY A 54 -27.87 17.95 -0.33
CA GLY A 54 -28.75 16.84 0.07
C GLY A 54 -28.19 15.82 1.08
N GLN A 55 -26.89 15.87 1.44
CA GLN A 55 -26.28 14.80 2.24
C GLN A 55 -26.08 15.12 3.73
N GLY A 56 -26.45 16.33 4.15
CA GLY A 56 -26.37 16.77 5.54
C GLY A 56 -24.95 16.82 6.11
N LYS A 57 -24.81 17.48 7.26
CA LYS A 57 -23.55 17.67 8.00
C LYS A 57 -22.79 16.36 8.32
N ASN A 58 -23.49 15.22 8.29
CA ASN A 58 -22.98 13.92 8.72
C ASN A 58 -22.32 13.11 7.58
N GLY A 59 -22.55 13.49 6.32
CA GLY A 59 -22.08 12.71 5.16
C GLY A 59 -20.57 12.72 4.96
N TRP A 60 -19.91 13.87 5.18
CA TRP A 60 -18.45 14.01 5.11
C TRP A 60 -17.79 13.45 6.37
N GLN A 61 -18.33 13.74 7.55
CA GLN A 61 -17.81 13.22 8.81
C GLN A 61 -17.73 11.69 8.83
N ALA A 62 -18.79 11.01 8.36
CA ALA A 62 -18.83 9.55 8.25
C ALA A 62 -17.77 8.95 7.31
N LEU A 63 -17.24 9.74 6.37
CA LEU A 63 -16.16 9.31 5.48
C LEU A 63 -14.80 9.57 6.12
N PHE A 64 -14.60 10.75 6.71
CA PHE A 64 -13.34 11.13 7.37
C PHE A 64 -13.04 10.29 8.62
N ASN A 65 -14.07 9.82 9.32
CA ASN A 65 -13.92 8.95 10.49
C ASN A 65 -13.91 7.45 10.14
N GLY A 66 -13.99 7.09 8.85
CA GLY A 66 -13.98 5.70 8.40
C GLY A 66 -15.25 4.89 8.69
N SER A 67 -16.36 5.53 9.08
CA SER A 67 -17.63 4.82 9.34
C SER A 67 -18.29 4.27 8.06
N ARG A 68 -18.00 4.88 6.90
CA ARG A 68 -18.43 4.40 5.59
C ARG A 68 -17.33 4.60 4.53
N PRO A 69 -17.25 3.74 3.50
CA PRO A 69 -16.39 3.98 2.36
C PRO A 69 -16.98 5.03 1.41
N LEU A 70 -16.12 5.65 0.60
CA LEU A 70 -16.50 6.48 -0.54
C LEU A 70 -17.28 5.64 -1.57
N SER A 71 -18.33 6.23 -2.12
CA SER A 71 -19.00 5.67 -3.29
C SER A 71 -18.22 5.98 -4.57
N ALA A 72 -18.42 5.17 -5.61
CA ALA A 72 -17.82 5.39 -6.92
C ALA A 72 -18.21 6.76 -7.51
N ASP A 73 -19.46 7.18 -7.36
CA ASP A 73 -19.95 8.48 -7.85
C ASP A 73 -19.23 9.65 -7.17
N ARG A 74 -19.01 9.54 -5.86
CA ARG A 74 -18.28 10.57 -5.12
C ARG A 74 -16.80 10.58 -5.47
N LEU A 75 -16.19 9.43 -5.68
CA LEU A 75 -14.81 9.35 -6.16
C LEU A 75 -14.66 10.00 -7.54
N ARG A 76 -15.62 9.79 -8.44
CA ARG A 76 -15.67 10.47 -9.74
C ARG A 76 -15.83 11.98 -9.59
N ALA A 77 -16.71 12.44 -8.70
CA ALA A 77 -16.89 13.86 -8.42
C ALA A 77 -15.65 14.51 -7.78
N LEU A 78 -14.90 13.79 -6.94
CA LEU A 78 -13.61 14.28 -6.43
C LEU A 78 -12.59 14.41 -7.56
N ALA A 79 -12.52 13.42 -8.45
CA ALA A 79 -11.58 13.40 -9.57
C ALA A 79 -11.90 14.40 -10.69
N SER A 80 -13.13 14.93 -10.76
CA SER A 80 -13.47 16.00 -11.70
C SER A 80 -12.95 17.37 -11.24
N VAL A 81 -12.55 17.52 -9.98
CA VAL A 81 -11.93 18.74 -9.49
C VAL A 81 -10.46 18.80 -9.96
N PRO A 82 -10.02 19.85 -10.68
CA PRO A 82 -8.68 19.88 -11.28
C PRO A 82 -7.51 19.67 -10.31
N VAL A 83 -7.60 20.19 -9.08
CA VAL A 83 -6.55 20.03 -8.05
C VAL A 83 -6.47 18.59 -7.49
N TRP A 84 -7.47 17.75 -7.79
CA TRP A 84 -7.59 16.37 -7.32
C TRP A 84 -7.77 15.39 -8.49
N ALA A 85 -7.26 15.71 -9.67
CA ALA A 85 -7.41 14.88 -10.87
C ALA A 85 -6.87 13.44 -10.69
N ASP A 86 -5.88 13.25 -9.82
CA ASP A 86 -5.27 11.96 -9.44
C ASP A 86 -6.02 11.22 -8.32
N ALA A 87 -7.17 11.70 -7.86
CA ALA A 87 -7.89 11.10 -6.73
C ALA A 87 -8.26 9.63 -6.97
N GLN A 88 -8.56 9.23 -8.21
CA GLN A 88 -8.84 7.83 -8.54
C GLN A 88 -7.59 6.95 -8.38
N ASP A 89 -6.44 7.43 -8.83
CA ASP A 89 -5.17 6.70 -8.72
C ASP A 89 -4.72 6.60 -7.26
N LEU A 90 -4.84 7.68 -6.50
CA LEU A 90 -4.60 7.66 -5.06
C LEU A 90 -5.54 6.71 -4.32
N TYR A 91 -6.81 6.63 -4.71
CA TYR A 91 -7.75 5.68 -4.10
C TYR A 91 -7.39 4.22 -4.42
N LYS A 92 -6.98 3.95 -5.66
CA LYS A 92 -6.71 2.61 -6.17
C LYS A 92 -5.35 2.08 -5.74
N CYS A 93 -4.30 2.87 -5.98
CA CYS A 93 -2.90 2.50 -5.78
C CYS A 93 -2.39 2.94 -4.41
N GLY A 94 -2.94 4.01 -3.86
CA GLY A 94 -2.49 4.58 -2.60
C GLY A 94 -1.35 5.55 -2.74
N PRO A 95 -1.09 6.34 -1.69
CA PRO A 95 0.11 7.18 -1.61
C PRO A 95 1.35 6.29 -1.81
N SER A 96 2.22 6.67 -2.74
CA SER A 96 3.44 5.91 -3.06
C SER A 96 3.20 4.42 -3.36
N ASN A 97 2.04 4.07 -3.93
CA ASN A 97 1.59 2.69 -4.22
C ASN A 97 1.33 1.80 -3.00
N LEU A 98 1.10 2.36 -1.80
CA LEU A 98 0.91 1.57 -0.58
C LEU A 98 -0.28 0.58 -0.65
N TRP A 99 -1.41 0.96 -1.25
CA TRP A 99 -2.56 0.04 -1.41
C TRP A 99 -2.27 -1.07 -2.40
N LEU A 100 -1.53 -0.75 -3.46
CA LEU A 100 -1.06 -1.75 -4.40
C LEU A 100 -0.12 -2.73 -3.69
N ALA A 101 0.82 -2.22 -2.90
CA ALA A 101 1.76 -3.02 -2.13
C ALA A 101 1.07 -3.91 -1.10
N MET A 102 0.05 -3.43 -0.40
CA MET A 102 -0.65 -4.19 0.64
C MET A 102 -1.69 -5.17 0.11
N TRP A 103 -2.50 -4.77 -0.88
CA TRP A 103 -3.70 -5.52 -1.28
C TRP A 103 -3.76 -5.82 -2.78
N GLY A 104 -2.79 -5.34 -3.56
CA GLY A 104 -2.65 -5.67 -4.97
C GLY A 104 -2.37 -7.15 -5.20
N SER A 105 -2.63 -7.61 -6.43
CA SER A 105 -2.27 -8.95 -6.88
C SER A 105 -0.75 -9.08 -7.03
N LEU A 106 -0.23 -10.31 -6.99
CA LEU A 106 1.20 -10.56 -7.18
C LEU A 106 1.72 -10.05 -8.53
N LYS A 107 0.89 -10.10 -9.59
CA LYS A 107 1.21 -9.52 -10.90
C LYS A 107 1.42 -8.01 -10.81
N ALA A 108 0.57 -7.32 -10.06
CA ALA A 108 0.71 -5.89 -9.84
C ALA A 108 1.94 -5.55 -8.98
N LEU A 109 2.23 -6.35 -7.95
CA LEU A 109 3.45 -6.20 -7.15
C LEU A 109 4.71 -6.37 -8.00
N ARG A 110 4.76 -7.40 -8.85
CA ARG A 110 5.88 -7.59 -9.80
C ARG A 110 6.04 -6.38 -10.72
N GLY A 111 4.94 -5.81 -11.21
CA GLY A 111 4.95 -4.61 -12.04
C GLY A 111 5.59 -3.40 -11.36
N MET A 112 5.56 -3.31 -10.03
CA MET A 112 6.25 -2.23 -9.28
C MET A 112 7.78 -2.29 -9.41
N PHE A 113 8.32 -3.45 -9.81
CA PHE A 113 9.75 -3.71 -9.89
C PHE A 113 10.18 -4.15 -11.30
N GLU A 114 9.36 -3.93 -12.33
CA GLU A 114 9.64 -4.46 -13.66
C GLU A 114 10.96 -3.93 -14.24
N GLN A 115 11.27 -2.65 -14.00
CA GLN A 115 12.53 -2.04 -14.44
C GLN A 115 13.72 -2.61 -13.69
N GLU A 116 13.61 -2.74 -12.37
CA GLU A 116 14.69 -3.25 -11.52
C GLU A 116 14.90 -4.76 -11.72
N LEU A 117 13.85 -5.53 -11.95
CA LEU A 117 13.96 -6.94 -12.32
C LEU A 117 14.60 -7.11 -13.71
N THR A 118 14.42 -6.15 -14.61
CA THR A 118 15.13 -6.13 -15.90
C THR A 118 16.62 -5.85 -15.69
N GLN A 119 16.96 -4.96 -14.76
CA GLN A 119 18.35 -4.59 -14.44
C GLN A 119 19.10 -5.69 -13.67
N TRP A 120 18.55 -6.10 -12.53
CA TRP A 120 19.18 -6.99 -11.55
C TRP A 120 18.95 -8.48 -11.83
N ARG A 121 18.09 -8.80 -12.80
CA ARG A 121 17.78 -10.15 -13.34
C ARG A 121 17.20 -11.17 -12.36
N THR A 122 17.44 -11.01 -11.05
CA THR A 122 17.02 -11.94 -10.00
C THR A 122 16.35 -11.19 -8.86
N PHE A 123 15.40 -11.86 -8.20
CA PHE A 123 14.69 -11.30 -7.04
C PHE A 123 15.62 -11.13 -5.83
N ASP A 124 16.58 -12.03 -5.63
CA ASP A 124 17.51 -11.97 -4.50
C ASP A 124 18.41 -10.73 -4.60
N GLN A 125 18.87 -10.40 -5.80
CA GLN A 125 19.64 -9.18 -6.02
C GLN A 125 18.77 -7.93 -5.83
N LEU A 126 17.54 -7.91 -6.35
CA LEU A 126 16.60 -6.82 -6.10
C LEU A 126 16.38 -6.57 -4.61
N LEU A 127 16.20 -7.64 -3.82
CA LEU A 127 16.01 -7.53 -2.38
C LEU A 127 17.28 -7.03 -1.68
N ALA A 128 18.46 -7.53 -2.07
CA ALA A 128 19.73 -7.12 -1.49
C ALA A 128 20.07 -5.65 -1.79
N GLU A 129 19.83 -5.17 -3.01
CA GLU A 129 20.03 -3.76 -3.38
C GLU A 129 19.09 -2.87 -2.57
N PHE A 130 17.80 -3.21 -2.49
CA PHE A 130 16.84 -2.45 -1.68
C PHE A 130 17.18 -2.46 -0.18
N GLU A 131 17.64 -3.59 0.35
CA GLU A 131 18.12 -3.69 1.73
C GLU A 131 19.36 -2.82 1.96
N GLY A 132 20.27 -2.77 1.00
CA GLY A 132 21.43 -1.88 1.00
C GLY A 132 21.04 -0.41 1.06
N ASP A 133 20.07 0.01 0.24
CA ASP A 133 19.55 1.39 0.23
C ASP A 133 19.03 1.81 1.62
N LEU A 134 18.26 0.95 2.30
CA LEU A 134 17.74 1.24 3.65
C LEU A 134 18.83 1.29 4.71
N LEU A 135 19.85 0.43 4.62
CA LEU A 135 20.98 0.45 5.54
C LEU A 135 21.83 1.71 5.38
N VAL A 136 22.03 2.17 4.14
CA VAL A 136 22.74 3.43 3.86
C VAL A 136 21.96 4.61 4.42
N ALA A 137 20.65 4.67 4.16
CA ALA A 137 19.78 5.72 4.69
C ALA A 137 19.82 5.76 6.23
N GLU A 138 19.76 4.60 6.89
CA GLU A 138 19.88 4.50 8.35
C GLU A 138 21.25 4.99 8.85
N ALA A 139 22.34 4.53 8.23
CA ALA A 139 23.70 4.91 8.62
C ALA A 139 23.95 6.43 8.48
N GLN A 140 23.26 7.07 7.53
CA GLN A 140 23.35 8.50 7.27
C GLN A 140 22.31 9.32 8.06
N GLY A 141 21.39 8.66 8.78
CA GLY A 141 20.29 9.32 9.49
C GLY A 141 19.25 9.94 8.57
N GLU A 142 19.14 9.47 7.33
CA GLU A 142 18.16 9.93 6.36
C GLU A 142 16.75 9.45 6.72
N SER A 143 15.75 10.29 6.43
CA SER A 143 14.35 9.94 6.64
C SER A 143 13.86 8.97 5.57
N LEU A 144 13.20 7.89 5.99
CA LEU A 144 12.53 6.99 5.07
C LEU A 144 11.17 7.57 4.66
N ALA A 145 10.89 7.59 3.36
CA ALA A 145 9.58 7.93 2.81
C ALA A 145 8.60 6.74 2.78
N LEU A 146 7.30 7.04 2.62
CA LEU A 146 6.26 6.04 2.37
C LEU A 146 6.54 5.08 1.20
N SER A 147 7.30 5.51 0.19
CA SER A 147 7.70 4.66 -0.93
C SER A 147 8.58 3.49 -0.49
N HIS A 148 9.46 3.69 0.50
CA HIS A 148 10.26 2.61 1.09
C HIS A 148 9.36 1.59 1.81
N LEU A 149 8.36 2.06 2.56
CA LEU A 149 7.39 1.17 3.18
C LEU A 149 6.63 0.36 2.12
N ALA A 150 6.07 1.01 1.11
CA ALA A 150 5.31 0.34 0.06
C ALA A 150 6.17 -0.70 -0.68
N ARG A 151 7.40 -0.36 -1.06
CA ARG A 151 8.34 -1.30 -1.69
C ARG A 151 8.67 -2.46 -0.76
N SER A 152 8.94 -2.20 0.50
CA SER A 152 9.26 -3.25 1.47
C SER A 152 8.10 -4.22 1.69
N VAL A 153 6.87 -3.72 1.81
CA VAL A 153 5.66 -4.56 1.88
C VAL A 153 5.52 -5.42 0.62
N ALA A 154 5.69 -4.82 -0.56
CA ALA A 154 5.56 -5.52 -1.83
C ALA A 154 6.62 -6.63 -1.97
N LEU A 155 7.89 -6.33 -1.68
CA LEU A 155 8.99 -7.31 -1.69
C LEU A 155 8.74 -8.44 -0.69
N HIS A 156 8.30 -8.11 0.53
CA HIS A 156 8.01 -9.10 1.55
C HIS A 156 6.86 -10.04 1.12
N ARG A 157 5.77 -9.50 0.56
CA ARG A 157 4.65 -10.31 0.05
C ARG A 157 5.07 -11.17 -1.16
N LEU A 158 5.88 -10.63 -2.07
CA LEU A 158 6.44 -11.40 -3.19
C LEU A 158 7.32 -12.55 -2.68
N TYR A 159 8.24 -12.27 -1.76
CA TYR A 159 9.08 -13.28 -1.13
C TYR A 159 8.25 -14.41 -0.53
N ARG A 160 7.20 -14.09 0.23
CA ARG A 160 6.30 -15.08 0.82
C ARG A 160 5.61 -15.94 -0.24
N ALA A 161 5.02 -15.30 -1.24
CA ALA A 161 4.34 -16.01 -2.32
C ALA A 161 5.29 -16.96 -3.08
N MET A 162 6.54 -16.57 -3.29
CA MET A 162 7.53 -17.44 -3.91
C MET A 162 8.00 -18.56 -2.99
N SER A 163 8.20 -18.28 -1.70
CA SER A 163 8.59 -19.27 -0.68
C SER A 163 7.54 -20.36 -0.50
N ASP A 164 6.25 -20.01 -0.65
CA ASP A 164 5.14 -20.96 -0.61
C ASP A 164 5.13 -21.90 -1.84
N LEU A 165 5.65 -21.43 -2.99
CA LEU A 165 5.68 -22.19 -4.25
C LEU A 165 6.92 -23.09 -4.38
N ALA A 166 8.06 -22.64 -3.85
CA ALA A 166 9.32 -23.37 -3.84
C ALA A 166 10.21 -22.88 -2.68
N PRO A 167 11.01 -23.77 -2.07
CA PRO A 167 12.04 -23.34 -1.12
C PRO A 167 12.97 -22.33 -1.79
N LEU A 168 13.02 -21.11 -1.26
CA LEU A 168 14.00 -20.10 -1.63
C LEU A 168 15.23 -20.22 -0.72
N GLU A 169 16.41 -19.91 -1.25
CA GLU A 169 17.63 -19.76 -0.45
C GLU A 169 17.59 -18.54 0.48
N LEU A 170 16.72 -17.58 0.16
CA LEU A 170 16.48 -16.41 0.99
C LEU A 170 15.77 -16.85 2.27
N ASP A 171 16.40 -16.57 3.41
CA ASP A 171 15.82 -16.84 4.72
C ASP A 171 14.69 -15.86 5.12
N GLY A 172 14.36 -14.93 4.22
CA GLY A 172 13.29 -13.95 4.37
C GLY A 172 13.60 -12.85 5.38
N LYS A 173 14.71 -12.96 6.12
CA LYS A 173 15.04 -12.03 7.19
C LYS A 173 15.33 -10.63 6.67
N GLY A 174 15.96 -10.51 5.51
CA GLY A 174 16.19 -9.22 4.83
C GLY A 174 14.88 -8.49 4.56
N ALA A 175 13.95 -9.14 3.85
CA ALA A 175 12.64 -8.56 3.54
C ALA A 175 11.83 -8.20 4.81
N ALA A 176 11.83 -9.08 5.81
CA ALA A 176 11.15 -8.83 7.09
C ALA A 176 11.81 -7.69 7.89
N ARG A 177 13.14 -7.58 7.87
CA ARG A 177 13.89 -6.52 8.55
C ARG A 177 13.62 -5.16 7.90
N CYS A 178 13.70 -5.08 6.57
CA CYS A 178 13.36 -3.86 5.84
C CYS A 178 11.94 -3.37 6.18
N LEU A 179 10.99 -4.31 6.32
CA LEU A 179 9.60 -3.97 6.64
C LEU A 179 9.47 -3.43 8.06
N ARG A 180 10.12 -4.07 9.04
CA ARG A 180 10.17 -3.58 10.43
C ARG A 180 10.83 -2.21 10.51
N GLN A 181 11.96 -2.03 9.84
CA GLN A 181 12.69 -0.77 9.80
C GLN A 181 11.84 0.37 9.25
N CYS A 182 11.11 0.14 8.14
CA CYS A 182 10.17 1.12 7.60
C CYS A 182 9.01 1.41 8.55
N LEU A 183 8.44 0.39 9.21
CA LEU A 183 7.30 0.55 10.11
C LEU A 183 7.68 1.30 11.41
N ASP A 184 8.90 1.09 11.90
CA ASP A 184 9.43 1.74 13.11
C ASP A 184 10.03 3.13 12.82
N ASN A 185 10.15 3.51 11.55
CA ASN A 185 10.69 4.81 11.17
C ASN A 185 9.71 5.96 11.48
N SER A 186 10.19 6.97 12.21
CA SER A 186 9.36 8.10 12.65
C SER A 186 8.73 8.92 11.51
N SER A 187 9.45 9.13 10.40
CA SER A 187 8.94 9.87 9.24
C SER A 187 7.80 9.12 8.55
N VAL A 188 7.95 7.80 8.39
CA VAL A 188 6.89 6.91 7.88
C VAL A 188 5.67 6.92 8.82
N GLN A 189 5.87 6.81 10.13
CA GLN A 189 4.78 6.84 11.10
C GLN A 189 4.02 8.17 11.07
N LEU A 190 4.73 9.30 10.98
CA LEU A 190 4.14 10.62 10.85
C LEU A 190 3.31 10.74 9.57
N GLU A 191 3.78 10.20 8.43
CA GLU A 191 3.02 10.19 7.18
C GLU A 191 1.76 9.30 7.25
N LEU A 192 1.84 8.14 7.90
CA LEU A 192 0.68 7.26 8.09
C LEU A 192 -0.35 7.82 9.07
N ASP A 193 0.10 8.44 10.15
CA ASP A 193 -0.76 9.12 11.14
C ASP A 193 -1.44 10.34 10.52
N ALA A 194 -0.68 11.06 9.70
CA ALA A 194 -1.16 12.16 8.89
C ALA A 194 -2.38 11.81 8.02
N MET A 195 -2.46 10.56 7.57
CA MET A 195 -3.56 10.00 6.78
C MET A 195 -4.60 9.27 7.63
N ALA A 196 -4.44 9.26 8.95
CA ALA A 196 -5.27 8.55 9.92
C ALA A 196 -5.39 7.04 9.63
N VAL A 197 -4.34 6.42 9.09
CA VAL A 197 -4.30 4.99 8.78
C VAL A 197 -3.28 4.20 9.60
N LEU A 198 -2.36 4.88 10.31
CA LEU A 198 -1.28 4.24 11.07
C LEU A 198 -1.74 3.02 11.91
N PRO A 199 -2.78 3.11 12.76
CA PRO A 199 -3.16 1.97 13.59
C PRO A 199 -3.56 0.73 12.79
N PHE A 200 -4.22 0.95 11.64
CA PHE A 200 -4.66 -0.13 10.77
C PHE A 200 -3.49 -0.78 10.03
N ILE A 201 -2.62 0.05 9.44
CA ILE A 201 -1.44 -0.41 8.68
C ILE A 201 -0.47 -1.15 9.60
N ASP A 202 -0.23 -0.59 10.78
CA ASP A 202 0.63 -1.21 11.80
C ASP A 202 0.11 -2.59 12.22
N GLN A 203 -1.19 -2.69 12.52
CA GLN A 203 -1.80 -3.97 12.88
C GLN A 203 -1.68 -5.01 11.75
N GLU A 204 -1.99 -4.62 10.50
CA GLU A 204 -1.97 -5.54 9.36
C GLU A 204 -0.54 -6.00 9.04
N LEU A 205 0.44 -5.10 9.05
CA LEU A 205 1.83 -5.42 8.74
C LEU A 205 2.51 -6.22 9.88
N ARG A 206 2.18 -5.94 11.15
CA ARG A 206 2.66 -6.77 12.26
C ARG A 206 2.07 -8.18 12.22
N ALA A 207 0.80 -8.32 11.84
CA ALA A 207 0.21 -9.64 11.61
C ALA A 207 0.86 -10.38 10.44
N LEU A 208 1.23 -9.66 9.37
CA LEU A 208 1.96 -10.21 8.23
C LEU A 208 3.32 -10.77 8.65
N LEU A 209 4.09 -10.01 9.44
CA LEU A 209 5.41 -10.39 9.96
C LEU A 209 5.34 -11.55 10.97
N ALA A 210 4.31 -11.60 11.80
CA ALA A 210 4.16 -12.66 12.82
C ALA A 210 3.94 -14.06 12.22
N ALA A 211 3.47 -14.15 10.98
CA ALA A 211 3.19 -15.42 10.31
C ALA A 211 4.45 -16.16 9.79
N GLU A 212 5.67 -15.63 10.02
CA GLU A 212 6.95 -16.11 9.46
C GLU A 212 7.57 -17.35 10.18
N GLY A 213 6.93 -17.88 11.22
CA GLY A 213 7.53 -18.83 12.16
C GLY A 213 7.89 -20.26 11.68
N GLY A 214 8.12 -20.54 10.40
CA GLY A 214 8.56 -21.89 10.02
C GLY A 214 8.93 -22.13 8.56
N SER A 215 10.22 -22.13 8.25
CA SER A 215 10.89 -23.20 7.47
C SER A 215 12.36 -22.86 7.28
N ALA A 216 13.27 -23.60 7.92
CA ALA A 216 14.69 -23.55 7.64
C ALA A 216 15.02 -24.61 6.58
N ARG A 217 15.50 -24.24 5.39
CA ARG A 217 15.92 -25.22 4.37
C ARG A 217 17.03 -24.73 3.46
N THR A 218 17.75 -25.71 2.93
CA THR A 218 19.04 -25.56 2.25
C THR A 218 18.94 -25.05 0.82
N PRO A 219 20.02 -24.41 0.31
CA PRO A 219 19.92 -23.52 -0.83
C PRO A 219 20.20 -24.24 -2.21
N HIS A 220 19.45 -23.94 -3.30
CA HIS A 220 19.73 -24.34 -4.72
C HIS A 220 20.35 -23.21 -5.56
N ALA A 221 21.32 -23.42 -6.46
CA ALA A 221 21.94 -22.37 -7.30
C ALA A 221 20.95 -21.44 -8.07
N ALA A 222 21.32 -20.16 -8.29
CA ALA A 222 20.44 -19.07 -8.74
C ALA A 222 19.90 -19.20 -10.17
N ASP A 223 20.68 -19.78 -11.08
CA ASP A 223 20.32 -20.12 -12.45
C ASP A 223 19.27 -21.25 -12.49
N GLN A 224 19.49 -22.29 -11.69
CA GLN A 224 18.57 -23.42 -11.55
C GLN A 224 17.23 -23.00 -10.93
N ARG A 225 17.23 -21.99 -10.04
CA ARG A 225 16.03 -21.41 -9.44
C ARG A 225 15.10 -20.76 -10.47
N TRP A 226 15.63 -19.98 -11.41
CA TRP A 226 14.82 -19.32 -12.44
C TRP A 226 14.17 -20.34 -13.38
N ASP A 227 14.91 -21.35 -13.81
CA ASP A 227 14.39 -22.42 -14.66
C ASP A 227 13.30 -23.25 -13.95
N MET A 228 13.36 -23.37 -12.62
CA MET A 228 12.34 -24.05 -11.81
C MET A 228 11.06 -23.23 -11.61
N ILE A 229 11.17 -21.90 -11.49
CA ILE A 229 10.04 -21.02 -11.16
C ILE A 229 9.38 -20.45 -12.43
N ALA A 230 10.14 -20.18 -13.49
CA ALA A 230 9.64 -19.56 -14.73
C ALA A 230 8.47 -20.32 -15.41
N PRO A 231 8.47 -21.68 -15.53
CA PRO A 231 7.33 -22.42 -16.08
C PRO A 231 6.09 -22.35 -15.17
N ARG A 232 6.31 -22.23 -13.85
CA ARG A 232 5.25 -22.01 -12.85
C ARG A 232 4.85 -20.56 -12.73
N LEU A 233 5.36 -19.69 -13.58
CA LEU A 233 4.87 -18.33 -13.81
C LEU A 233 4.17 -18.24 -15.18
N ALA A 234 4.09 -19.33 -15.96
CA ALA A 234 3.48 -19.36 -17.30
C ALA A 234 1.93 -19.32 -17.28
N TRP A 235 1.28 -19.66 -16.17
CA TRP A 235 -0.13 -19.33 -15.88
C TRP A 235 -0.41 -17.81 -15.71
N VAL A 236 0.61 -16.96 -15.85
CA VAL A 236 0.49 -15.51 -16.03
C VAL A 236 0.50 -15.17 -17.54
N GLY A 237 -0.30 -15.91 -18.31
CA GLY A 237 -0.85 -15.46 -19.59
C GLY A 237 -2.19 -14.79 -19.33
#